data_AF-A0ABD4E9M7-F1
#
_entry.id   AF-A0ABD4E9M7-F1
#
_cell.length_a   1.000
_cell.length_b   1.000
_cell.length_c   1.000
_cell.angle_alpha   90.00
_cell.angle_beta   90.00
_cell.angle_gamma   90.00
#
_symmetry.space_group_name_H-M   'P 1'
#
loop_
_entity.id
_entity.type
_entity.pdbx_description
1 polymer ?
#
loop_
_entity_poly.entity_id
_entity_poly.type
_entity_poly.pdbx_seq_one_letter_code
_entity_poly.pdbx_strand_id
1 'polypeptide(L)'
;MPALPTAWENTAYAPNLSVAFQKPALLRAAPENPAMGSAFYRETGVFQVMLCYPLNGGSGAADDRAKLIRGWFPRGSSVTASGVTVTIQRTPTIGPGASDGSFWCVPVSIPYYANILP
;
A
#
# COMPACT_ATOMS: atom_id res chain seq x y z
N MET A 1 1.21 8.15 -13.76
CA MET A 1 0.64 6.78 -13.73
C MET A 1 -0.78 6.85 -14.26
N PRO A 2 -1.28 5.89 -15.07
CA PRO A 2 -2.67 5.90 -15.52
C PRO A 2 -3.64 5.97 -14.32
N ALA A 3 -4.72 6.74 -14.41
CA ALA A 3 -5.68 6.81 -13.31
C ALA A 3 -6.37 5.45 -13.14
N LEU A 4 -6.35 4.88 -11.94
CA LEU A 4 -7.18 3.73 -11.56
C LEU A 4 -8.20 4.20 -10.51
N PRO A 5 -9.47 3.80 -10.63
CA PRO A 5 -10.46 3.98 -9.57
C PRO A 5 -9.94 3.43 -8.24
N THR A 6 -10.17 4.17 -7.15
CA THR A 6 -9.70 3.79 -5.82
C THR A 6 -10.89 3.45 -4.92
N ALA A 7 -10.93 2.22 -4.43
CA ALA A 7 -11.89 1.73 -3.45
C ALA A 7 -11.34 2.00 -2.04
N TRP A 8 -11.77 3.11 -1.43
CA TRP A 8 -11.28 3.54 -0.12
C TRP A 8 -11.85 2.70 1.03
N GLU A 9 -11.08 2.62 2.12
CA GLU A 9 -11.51 1.94 3.34
C GLU A 9 -12.82 2.54 3.87
N ASN A 10 -13.72 1.65 4.32
CA ASN A 10 -15.04 2.01 4.85
C ASN A 10 -15.92 2.88 3.92
N THR A 11 -15.65 2.85 2.60
CA THR A 11 -16.43 3.59 1.59
C THR A 11 -17.06 2.59 0.63
N ALA A 12 -18.36 2.71 0.37
CA ALA A 12 -19.04 1.85 -0.58
C ALA A 12 -18.41 2.04 -1.98
N TYR A 13 -17.99 0.92 -2.59
CA TYR A 13 -17.45 0.90 -3.95
C TYR A 13 -18.12 -0.23 -4.71
N ALA A 14 -18.78 0.09 -5.82
CA ALA A 14 -19.41 -0.88 -6.71
C ALA A 14 -18.46 -1.15 -7.89
N PRO A 15 -17.71 -2.27 -7.90
CA PRO A 15 -16.76 -2.56 -8.96
C PRO A 15 -17.48 -2.88 -10.27
N ASN A 16 -17.02 -2.27 -11.37
CA ASN A 16 -17.39 -2.69 -12.71
C ASN A 16 -16.49 -3.87 -13.11
N LEU A 17 -17.09 -5.00 -13.48
CA LEU A 17 -16.39 -6.24 -13.82
C LEU A 17 -15.40 -6.11 -14.99
N SER A 18 -15.55 -5.06 -15.81
CA SER A 18 -14.65 -4.78 -16.93
C SER A 18 -13.56 -3.75 -16.61
N VAL A 19 -13.52 -3.20 -15.39
CA VAL A 19 -12.63 -2.10 -15.03
C VAL A 19 -11.71 -2.51 -13.89
N ALA A 20 -10.40 -2.33 -14.09
CA ALA A 20 -9.41 -2.52 -13.04
C ALA A 20 -9.50 -1.41 -11.99
N PHE A 21 -9.29 -1.73 -10.73
CA PHE A 21 -9.32 -0.79 -9.62
C PHE A 21 -8.23 -1.11 -8.59
N GLN A 22 -7.98 -0.15 -7.70
CA GLN A 22 -7.04 -0.33 -6.59
C GLN A 22 -7.75 -0.16 -5.25
N LYS A 23 -7.37 -0.97 -4.27
CA LYS A 23 -7.90 -0.92 -2.91
C LYS A 23 -6.74 -0.74 -1.92
N PRO A 24 -6.48 0.51 -1.49
CA PRO A 24 -5.52 0.78 -0.43
C PRO A 24 -6.07 0.34 0.93
N ALA A 25 -5.19 -0.16 1.79
CA ALA A 25 -5.47 -0.49 3.18
C ALA A 25 -4.28 -0.14 4.06
N LEU A 26 -4.52 0.45 5.23
CA LEU A 26 -3.46 0.81 6.17
C LEU A 26 -3.37 -0.24 7.29
N LEU A 27 -2.41 -1.15 7.18
CA LEU A 27 -2.19 -2.22 8.15
C LEU A 27 -1.21 -1.73 9.22
N ARG A 28 -1.73 -1.20 10.32
CA ARG A 28 -0.92 -0.72 11.44
C ARG A 28 -0.38 -1.91 12.23
N ALA A 29 0.89 -1.84 12.61
CA ALA A 29 1.50 -2.76 13.55
C ALA A 29 1.54 -2.14 14.95
N ALA A 30 1.92 -2.94 15.95
CA ALA A 30 2.15 -2.40 17.29
C ALA A 30 3.30 -1.37 17.24
N PRO A 31 3.16 -0.20 17.91
CA PRO A 31 4.23 0.78 17.97
C PRO A 31 5.51 0.21 18.58
N GLU A 32 6.66 0.63 18.04
CA GLU A 32 7.97 0.27 18.56
C GLU A 32 8.48 1.35 19.53
N ASN A 33 9.16 0.94 20.60
CA ASN A 33 9.85 1.83 21.54
C ASN A 33 11.38 1.65 21.40
N PRO A 34 12.00 2.24 20.37
CA PRO A 34 13.42 2.02 20.06
C PRO A 34 14.39 2.75 21.01
N ALA A 35 13.89 3.64 21.88
CA ALA A 35 14.69 4.37 22.86
C ALA A 35 14.21 4.07 24.27
N MET A 36 15.15 3.93 25.22
CA MET A 36 14.83 3.72 26.64
C MET A 36 14.68 5.07 27.33
N GLY A 37 13.55 5.28 28.03
CA GLY A 37 13.35 6.44 28.92
C GLY A 37 12.97 7.76 28.25
N SER A 38 12.72 7.79 26.93
CA SER A 38 12.14 8.96 26.25
C SER A 38 10.67 8.71 25.89
N ALA A 39 9.88 9.78 25.73
CA ALA A 39 8.52 9.71 25.20
C ALA A 39 8.48 9.43 23.67
N PHE A 40 9.64 9.12 23.07
CA PHE A 40 9.79 8.78 21.68
C PHE A 40 9.23 7.38 21.41
N TYR A 41 8.31 7.30 20.45
CA TYR A 41 7.84 6.03 19.92
C TYR A 41 7.80 6.07 18.40
N ARG A 42 7.80 4.88 17.80
CA ARG A 42 7.75 4.72 16.36
C ARG A 42 6.47 4.01 15.97
N GLU A 43 5.61 4.72 15.26
CA GLU A 43 4.50 4.10 14.55
C GLU A 43 5.05 3.33 13.35
N THR A 44 4.63 2.08 13.16
CA THR A 44 5.05 1.27 12.02
C THR A 44 3.90 0.46 11.47
N GLY A 45 4.02 0.03 10.23
CA GLY A 45 2.99 -0.75 9.57
C GLY A 45 3.31 -1.02 8.11
N VAL A 46 2.30 -1.54 7.42
CA VAL A 46 2.33 -1.80 5.99
C VAL A 46 1.18 -1.06 5.35
N PHE A 47 1.49 -0.17 4.42
CA PHE A 47 0.49 0.33 3.49
C PHE A 47 0.35 -0.69 2.37
N GLN A 48 -0.81 -1.37 2.32
CA GLN A 48 -1.06 -2.42 1.34
C GLN A 48 -1.96 -1.87 0.24
N VAL A 49 -1.55 -1.99 -1.01
CA VAL A 49 -2.37 -1.66 -2.17
C VAL A 49 -2.71 -2.95 -2.91
N MET A 50 -3.99 -3.33 -2.91
CA MET A 50 -4.49 -4.43 -3.72
C MET A 50 -4.85 -3.92 -5.11
N LEU A 51 -4.24 -4.48 -6.14
CA LEU A 51 -4.52 -4.16 -7.54
C LEU A 51 -5.43 -5.24 -8.14
N CYS A 52 -6.69 -4.91 -8.38
CA CYS A 52 -7.68 -5.87 -8.87
C CYS A 52 -8.01 -5.60 -10.33
N TYR A 53 -7.77 -6.60 -11.17
CA TYR A 53 -7.98 -6.57 -12.62
C TYR A 53 -9.03 -7.62 -13.02
N PRO A 54 -9.83 -7.39 -14.07
CA PRO A 54 -10.78 -8.39 -14.55
C PRO A 54 -10.11 -9.75 -14.78
N LEU A 55 -10.78 -10.82 -14.38
CA LEU A 55 -10.26 -12.18 -14.60
C LEU A 55 -10.12 -12.48 -16.11
N ASN A 56 -9.26 -13.44 -16.46
CA ASN A 56 -8.97 -13.88 -17.84
C ASN A 56 -8.25 -12.86 -18.74
N GLY A 57 -7.85 -11.68 -18.22
CA GLY A 57 -7.03 -10.71 -18.95
C GLY A 57 -5.51 -10.95 -18.92
N GLY A 58 -5.06 -11.97 -18.18
CA GLY A 58 -3.64 -12.22 -17.87
C GLY A 58 -3.08 -11.30 -16.76
N SER A 59 -1.92 -11.65 -16.19
CA SER A 59 -1.35 -10.90 -15.04
C SER A 59 -0.56 -9.66 -15.44
N GLY A 60 -0.11 -9.55 -16.70
CA GLY A 60 0.89 -8.56 -17.12
C GLY A 60 0.53 -7.11 -16.80
N ALA A 61 -0.73 -6.72 -17.02
CA ALA A 61 -1.19 -5.35 -16.71
C ALA A 61 -1.16 -5.05 -15.20
N ALA A 62 -1.47 -6.04 -14.36
CA ALA A 62 -1.39 -5.92 -12.91
C ALA A 62 0.08 -5.85 -12.45
N ASP A 63 0.95 -6.67 -13.03
CA ASP A 63 2.38 -6.71 -12.72
C ASP A 63 3.07 -5.39 -13.08
N ASP A 64 2.76 -4.81 -14.24
CA ASP A 64 3.32 -3.53 -14.66
C ASP A 64 2.84 -2.38 -13.77
N ARG A 65 1.57 -2.42 -13.35
CA ARG A 65 1.04 -1.47 -12.37
C ARG A 65 1.72 -1.63 -11.01
N ALA A 66 1.95 -2.85 -10.56
CA ALA A 66 2.64 -3.13 -9.31
C ALA A 66 4.09 -2.61 -9.33
N LYS A 67 4.82 -2.78 -10.43
CA LYS A 67 6.16 -2.22 -10.62
C LYS A 67 6.17 -0.69 -10.58
N LEU A 68 5.16 -0.04 -11.17
CA LEU A 68 5.00 1.41 -11.09
C LEU A 68 4.81 1.85 -9.63
N ILE A 69 3.88 1.23 -8.89
CA ILE A 69 3.68 1.56 -7.46
C ILE A 69 4.99 1.39 -6.69
N ARG A 70 5.69 0.27 -6.87
CA ARG A 70 7.00 0.05 -6.23
C ARG A 70 8.01 1.17 -6.53
N GLY A 71 8.04 1.67 -7.78
CA GLY A 71 8.92 2.78 -8.18
C GLY A 71 8.54 4.14 -7.57
N TRP A 72 7.26 4.35 -7.23
CA TRP A 72 6.80 5.57 -6.57
C TRP A 72 7.10 5.62 -5.06
N PHE A 73 7.36 4.46 -4.45
CA PHE A 73 7.73 4.35 -3.02
C PHE A 73 9.15 3.79 -2.86
N PRO A 74 10.20 4.50 -3.30
CA PRO A 74 11.56 4.03 -3.11
C PRO A 74 11.91 4.02 -1.61
N ARG A 75 12.74 3.06 -1.20
CA ARG A 75 13.23 2.99 0.19
C ARG A 75 13.86 4.32 0.61
N GLY A 76 13.51 4.78 1.81
CA GLY A 76 14.04 6.01 2.38
C GLY A 76 13.36 7.29 1.86
N SER A 77 12.42 7.19 0.92
CA SER A 77 11.55 8.33 0.65
C SER A 77 10.65 8.61 1.84
N SER A 78 10.27 9.86 1.97
CA SER A 78 9.43 10.34 3.07
C SER A 78 8.32 11.23 2.55
N VAL A 79 7.17 11.15 3.22
CA VAL A 79 6.03 12.04 3.00
C VAL A 79 5.70 12.67 4.34
N THR A 80 5.59 14.00 4.34
CA THR A 80 5.23 14.77 5.53
C THR A 80 3.80 15.26 5.38
N ALA A 81 2.96 14.97 6.37
CA ALA A 81 1.58 15.44 6.45
C ALA A 81 1.26 15.83 7.89
N SER A 82 0.67 17.01 8.08
CA SER A 82 0.27 17.52 9.40
C SER A 82 1.38 17.46 10.47
N GLY A 83 2.64 17.71 10.07
CA GLY A 83 3.80 17.66 10.96
C GLY A 83 4.39 16.28 11.24
N VAL A 84 3.75 15.19 10.78
CA VAL A 84 4.28 13.82 10.90
C VAL A 84 4.99 13.42 9.62
N THR A 85 6.21 12.92 9.73
CA THR A 85 6.99 12.41 8.59
C THR A 85 6.97 10.90 8.57
N VAL A 86 6.32 10.33 7.56
CA VAL A 86 6.27 8.89 7.29
C VAL A 86 7.38 8.54 6.33
N THR A 87 8.21 7.55 6.68
CA THR A 87 9.33 7.09 5.87
C THR A 87 9.09 5.67 5.37
N ILE A 88 9.43 5.41 4.11
CA ILE A 88 9.37 4.08 3.52
C ILE A 88 10.57 3.25 4.02
N GLN A 89 10.28 2.22 4.81
CA GLN A 89 11.30 1.46 5.54
C GLN A 89 12.14 0.57 4.63
N ARG A 90 11.49 -0.08 3.66
CA ARG A 90 12.10 -1.05 2.74
C ARG A 90 11.50 -0.90 1.35
N THR A 91 12.19 -1.42 0.34
CA THR A 91 11.66 -1.52 -1.01
C THR A 91 10.32 -2.27 -0.98
N PRO A 92 9.24 -1.73 -1.57
CA PRO A 92 7.95 -2.39 -1.59
C PRO A 92 8.00 -3.78 -2.21
N THR A 93 7.27 -4.71 -1.60
CA THR A 93 7.16 -6.09 -2.07
C THR A 93 5.92 -6.25 -2.93
N ILE A 94 6.07 -6.88 -4.10
CA ILE A 94 4.94 -7.32 -4.93
C ILE A 94 4.71 -8.79 -4.56
N GLY A 95 3.55 -9.08 -3.95
CA GLY A 95 3.20 -10.44 -3.56
C GLY A 95 2.56 -11.24 -4.71
N PRO A 96 2.30 -12.53 -4.50
CA PRO A 96 1.62 -13.35 -5.50
C PRO A 96 0.19 -12.85 -5.72
N GLY A 97 -0.24 -12.82 -6.97
CA GLY A 97 -1.63 -12.56 -7.31
C GLY A 97 -2.53 -13.76 -6.97
N ALA A 98 -3.80 -13.48 -6.69
CA ALA A 98 -4.82 -14.49 -6.46
C ALA A 98 -6.16 -14.05 -7.07
N SER A 99 -6.98 -15.03 -7.44
CA SER A 99 -8.36 -14.77 -7.85
C SER A 99 -9.23 -14.46 -6.64
N ASP A 100 -9.95 -13.33 -6.69
CA ASP A 100 -10.97 -12.94 -5.73
C ASP A 100 -12.28 -12.65 -6.50
N GLY A 101 -13.19 -13.63 -6.48
CA GLY A 101 -14.43 -13.59 -7.26
C GLY A 101 -14.17 -13.43 -8.76
N SER A 102 -14.61 -12.30 -9.33
CA SER A 102 -14.45 -11.97 -10.76
C SER A 102 -13.17 -11.19 -11.09
N PHE A 103 -12.25 -11.05 -10.13
CA PHE A 103 -11.02 -10.28 -10.29
C PHE A 103 -9.78 -11.13 -10.01
N TRP A 104 -8.69 -10.82 -10.69
CA TRP A 104 -7.33 -11.18 -10.32
C TRP A 104 -6.72 -10.04 -9.53
N CYS A 105 -6.36 -10.27 -8.27
CA CYS A 105 -5.84 -9.24 -7.38
C CYS A 105 -4.38 -9.50 -6.99
N VAL A 106 -3.53 -8.48 -7.15
CA VAL A 106 -2.10 -8.51 -6.79
C VAL A 106 -1.82 -7.56 -5.64
N PRO A 107 -1.28 -8.04 -4.50
CA PRO A 107 -0.91 -7.18 -3.38
C PRO A 107 0.44 -6.49 -3.61
N VAL A 108 0.50 -5.20 -3.32
CA VAL A 108 1.76 -4.45 -3.16
C VAL A 108 1.87 -3.98 -1.71
N SER A 109 2.87 -4.48 -0.99
CA SER A 109 3.11 -4.18 0.42
C SER A 109 4.21 -3.13 0.54
N ILE A 110 3.89 -1.99 1.16
CA ILE A 110 4.79 -0.85 1.34
C ILE A 110 5.04 -0.65 2.85
N PRO A 111 6.13 -1.20 3.41
CA PRO A 111 6.44 -1.04 4.82
C PRO A 111 6.83 0.40 5.13
N TYR A 112 6.26 0.97 6.18
CA TYR A 112 6.52 2.34 6.60
C TYR A 112 6.79 2.43 8.10
N TYR A 113 7.41 3.54 8.50
CA TYR A 113 7.42 3.97 9.89
C TYR A 113 7.30 5.50 10.00
N ALA A 114 6.85 5.98 11.14
CA ALA A 114 6.89 7.39 11.51
C ALA A 114 7.48 7.50 12.92
N ASN A 115 8.50 8.34 13.04
CA ASN A 115 9.14 8.66 14.30
C ASN A 115 8.33 9.77 14.98
N ILE A 116 7.76 9.51 16.15
CA ILE A 116 6.95 10.48 16.89
C ILE A 116 7.77 11.03 18.04
N LEU A 117 8.05 12.33 17.97
CA LEU A 117 8.73 13.08 19.02
C LEU A 117 7.67 13.70 19.95
N PRO A 118 7.97 13.87 21.25
CA PRO A 118 7.12 14.60 22.19
C PRO A 118 6.88 16.06 21.79
#